data_AF-A0A1I4PXE6-F1
#
_entry.id   AF-A0A1I4PXE6-F1
#
_cell.length_a   1.000
_cell.length_b   1.000
_cell.length_c   1.000
_cell.angle_alpha   90.00
_cell.angle_beta   90.00
_cell.angle_gamma   90.00
#
_symmetry.space_group_name_H-M   'P 1'
#
loop_
_entity.id
_entity.type
_entity.pdbx_description
1 polymer ?
#
loop_
_entity_poly.entity_id
_entity_poly.type
_entity_poly.pdbx_seq_one_letter_code
_entity_poly.pdbx_strand_id
1 'polypeptide(L)'
;MVTVTLLLNVYGNKERALHSAEVLIDNELKELDASAKLSISDDNWIIADISGEDSEFVSNFLMQKYGTPVKKLIKNETYIGVIRQIHQREMVVDIGNLITIPQKNLAILGSGTAEQIATRFGIIRHLPVKIEITDEKARQGTFTKEQADIWWNWKKSEQDRVIANSVTRSELKAAIKKTGHSRDIYGIERLGLMEHMITCRENTDGPGIVAAIGRLVKGELGVIRTEK
;
A
#
# COMPACT_ATOMS: atom_id res chain seq x y z
N MET A 1 18.51 21.69 -6.25
CA MET A 1 18.48 20.22 -6.33
C MET A 1 18.26 19.68 -4.94
N VAL A 2 17.22 18.88 -4.74
CA VAL A 2 16.83 18.32 -3.44
C VAL A 2 16.71 16.81 -3.60
N THR A 3 17.32 16.04 -2.70
CA THR A 3 17.25 14.57 -2.70
C THR A 3 16.40 14.10 -1.53
N VAL A 4 15.41 13.26 -1.81
CA VAL A 4 14.54 12.66 -0.78
C VAL A 4 14.43 11.15 -0.96
N THR A 5 14.23 10.42 0.13
CA THR A 5 13.94 8.98 0.11
C THR A 5 12.49 8.77 0.52
N LEU A 6 11.72 8.09 -0.33
CA LEU A 6 10.28 7.87 -0.17
C LEU A 6 10.00 6.43 0.26
N LEU A 7 8.99 6.20 1.11
CA LEU A 7 8.55 4.85 1.52
C LEU A 7 7.77 4.09 0.43
N LEU A 8 8.14 4.31 -0.84
CA LEU A 8 7.74 3.50 -1.97
C LEU A 8 8.68 2.29 -2.04
N ASN A 9 8.20 1.14 -1.56
CA ASN A 9 8.99 -0.09 -1.51
C ASN A 9 9.17 -0.72 -2.90
N VAL A 10 10.40 -1.05 -3.26
CA VAL A 10 10.75 -1.76 -4.49
C VAL A 10 10.99 -3.24 -4.20
N TYR A 11 10.11 -4.09 -4.69
CA TYR A 11 10.20 -5.53 -4.52
C TYR A 11 9.63 -6.27 -5.73
N GLY A 12 9.87 -7.58 -5.81
CA GLY A 12 9.55 -8.37 -7.00
C GLY A 12 10.45 -7.98 -8.18
N ASN A 13 9.87 -7.61 -9.32
CA ASN A 13 10.64 -7.18 -10.48
C ASN A 13 11.10 -5.71 -10.30
N LYS A 14 12.37 -5.53 -9.91
CA LYS A 14 12.96 -4.20 -9.63
C LYS A 14 12.89 -3.24 -10.81
N GLU A 15 13.17 -3.70 -12.03
CA GLU A 15 13.14 -2.87 -13.24
C GLU A 15 11.72 -2.33 -13.50
N ARG A 16 10.71 -3.19 -13.42
CA ARG A 16 9.31 -2.78 -13.59
C ARG A 16 8.81 -1.89 -12.47
N ALA A 17 9.22 -2.15 -11.23
CA ALA A 17 8.87 -1.33 -10.09
C ALA A 17 9.49 0.07 -10.19
N LEU A 18 10.77 0.17 -10.61
CA LEU A 18 11.42 1.46 -10.86
C LEU A 18 10.72 2.22 -11.98
N HIS A 19 10.44 1.57 -13.11
CA HIS A 19 9.69 2.20 -14.20
C HIS A 19 8.29 2.65 -13.78
N SER A 20 7.61 1.84 -12.94
CA SER A 20 6.31 2.23 -12.39
C SER A 20 6.42 3.43 -11.44
N ALA A 21 7.55 3.58 -10.74
CA ALA A 21 7.82 4.73 -9.88
C ALA A 21 8.10 5.98 -10.71
N GLU A 22 8.85 5.87 -11.81
CA GLU A 22 9.09 6.98 -12.75
C GLU A 22 7.75 7.49 -13.27
N VAL A 23 6.91 6.61 -13.81
CA VAL A 23 5.58 6.98 -14.30
C VAL A 23 4.70 7.54 -13.18
N LEU A 24 4.77 7.00 -11.96
CA LEU A 24 4.01 7.52 -10.83
C LEU A 24 4.43 8.96 -10.53
N ILE A 25 5.72 9.22 -10.33
CA ILE A 25 6.27 10.52 -9.95
C ILE A 25 6.09 11.53 -11.09
N ASP A 26 6.36 11.17 -12.35
CA ASP A 26 6.16 12.07 -13.49
C ASP A 26 4.71 12.57 -13.60
N ASN A 27 3.73 11.71 -13.29
CA ASN A 27 2.33 12.14 -13.27
C ASN A 27 2.00 13.11 -12.14
N GLU A 28 2.66 12.97 -10.98
CA GLU A 28 2.51 13.91 -9.86
C GLU A 28 3.13 15.28 -10.16
N LEU A 29 4.23 15.29 -10.93
CA LEU A 29 5.00 16.49 -11.25
C LEU A 29 4.52 17.20 -12.53
N LYS A 30 3.54 16.63 -13.24
CA LYS A 30 3.13 17.05 -14.60
C LYS A 30 2.77 18.53 -14.74
N GLU A 31 2.28 19.17 -13.67
CA GLU A 31 1.85 20.57 -13.65
C GLU A 31 2.80 21.48 -12.86
N LEU A 32 3.99 21.00 -12.49
CA LEU A 32 4.97 21.69 -11.67
C LEU A 32 6.27 21.89 -12.46
N ASP A 33 7.00 22.97 -12.19
CA ASP A 33 8.33 23.18 -12.77
C ASP A 33 9.39 22.39 -11.99
N ALA A 34 9.31 21.07 -12.13
CA ALA A 34 10.26 20.14 -11.56
C ALA A 34 10.34 18.82 -12.33
N SER A 35 11.49 18.17 -12.22
CA SER A 35 11.73 16.80 -12.68
C SER A 35 12.44 16.01 -11.59
N ALA A 36 12.25 14.69 -11.60
CA ALA A 36 12.89 13.78 -10.64
C ALA A 36 13.64 12.66 -11.37
N LYS A 37 14.89 12.42 -10.99
CA LYS A 37 15.61 11.19 -11.34
C LYS A 37 15.47 10.20 -10.21
N LEU A 38 15.08 8.98 -10.53
CA LEU A 38 14.83 7.95 -9.52
C LEU A 38 15.96 6.93 -9.45
N SER A 39 16.28 6.51 -8.23
CA SER A 39 17.14 5.37 -7.94
C SER A 39 16.58 4.57 -6.77
N ILE A 40 17.23 3.45 -6.45
CA ILE A 40 16.79 2.53 -5.39
C ILE A 40 17.85 2.51 -4.31
N SER A 41 17.46 2.73 -3.05
CA SER A 41 18.35 2.60 -1.90
C SER A 41 18.68 1.13 -1.59
N ASP A 42 19.67 0.90 -0.72
CA ASP A 42 20.02 -0.45 -0.25
C ASP A 42 18.84 -1.15 0.47
N ASP A 43 18.01 -0.37 1.16
CA ASP A 43 16.79 -0.84 1.83
C ASP A 43 15.60 -1.03 0.87
N ASN A 44 15.82 -0.83 -0.43
CA ASN A 44 14.82 -0.90 -1.51
C ASN A 44 13.74 0.18 -1.44
N TRP A 45 14.09 1.39 -1.02
CA TRP A 45 13.23 2.57 -1.10
C TRP A 45 13.55 3.37 -2.36
N ILE A 46 12.56 4.09 -2.90
CA ILE A 46 12.81 5.04 -3.99
C ILE A 46 13.54 6.27 -3.45
N ILE A 47 14.67 6.60 -4.06
CA ILE A 47 15.36 7.88 -3.90
C ILE A 47 14.99 8.75 -5.09
N ALA A 48 14.56 9.98 -4.84
CA ALA A 48 14.23 10.96 -5.87
C ALA A 48 15.18 12.16 -5.77
N ASP A 49 15.96 12.37 -6.83
CA ASP A 49 16.78 13.57 -7.04
C ASP A 49 15.98 14.59 -7.84
N ILE A 50 15.47 15.61 -7.15
CA ILE A 50 14.50 16.58 -7.68
C ILE A 50 15.23 17.86 -8.09
N SER A 51 14.94 18.35 -9.30
CA SER A 51 15.50 19.58 -9.88
C SER A 51 14.41 20.41 -10.53
N GLY A 52 14.57 21.74 -10.53
CA GLY A 52 13.58 22.70 -11.04
C GLY A 52 13.29 23.82 -10.03
N GLU A 53 12.50 24.80 -10.45
CA GLU A 53 12.09 25.94 -9.61
C GLU A 53 11.24 25.47 -8.42
N ASP A 54 10.36 24.49 -8.63
CA ASP A 54 9.44 23.97 -7.61
C ASP A 54 10.05 22.84 -6.76
N SER A 55 11.36 22.63 -6.82
CA SER A 55 12.00 21.43 -6.22
C SER A 55 11.76 21.26 -4.71
N GLU A 56 11.74 22.35 -3.93
CA GLU A 56 11.43 22.29 -2.50
C GLU A 56 9.96 21.91 -2.24
N PHE A 57 9.03 22.54 -2.96
CA PHE A 57 7.60 22.23 -2.85
C PHE A 57 7.32 20.76 -3.21
N VAL A 58 7.85 20.30 -4.34
CA VAL A 58 7.71 18.92 -4.81
C VAL A 58 8.28 17.94 -3.81
N SER A 59 9.46 18.23 -3.25
CA SER A 59 10.06 17.37 -2.23
C SER A 59 9.13 17.21 -1.02
N ASN A 60 8.59 18.31 -0.48
CA ASN A 60 7.66 18.28 0.66
C ASN A 60 6.36 17.56 0.33
N PHE A 61 5.79 17.80 -0.85
CA PHE A 61 4.59 17.14 -1.32
C PHE A 61 4.77 15.61 -1.41
N LEU A 62 5.86 15.14 -2.03
CA LEU A 62 6.15 13.72 -2.15
C LEU A 62 6.40 13.07 -0.79
N MET A 63 7.13 13.75 0.11
CA MET A 63 7.36 13.27 1.48
C MET A 63 6.06 13.16 2.27
N GLN A 64 5.14 14.13 2.13
CA GLN A 64 3.84 14.09 2.79
C GLN A 64 2.96 12.96 2.23
N LYS A 65 2.97 12.76 0.92
CA LYS A 65 2.12 11.79 0.23
C LYS A 65 2.56 10.34 0.42
N TYR A 66 3.86 10.08 0.35
CA TYR A 66 4.42 8.73 0.35
C TYR A 66 5.17 8.37 1.63
N GLY A 67 5.43 9.35 2.50
CA GLY A 67 6.25 9.17 3.70
C GLY A 67 7.74 9.09 3.38
N THR A 68 8.55 9.20 4.44
CA THR A 68 10.00 9.04 4.39
C THR A 68 10.48 8.11 5.50
N PRO A 69 11.61 7.39 5.32
CA PRO A 69 12.18 6.57 6.37
C PRO A 69 12.42 7.35 7.66
N VAL A 70 11.72 6.95 8.72
CA VAL A 70 11.70 7.62 10.02
C VAL A 70 12.99 7.30 10.77
N LYS A 71 13.79 8.32 11.10
CA LYS A 71 15.05 8.15 11.86
C LYS A 71 14.86 8.09 13.36
N LYS A 72 13.88 8.85 13.87
CA LYS A 72 13.57 8.97 15.30
C LYS A 72 12.07 8.78 15.50
N LEU A 73 11.73 7.80 16.32
CA LEU A 73 10.34 7.55 16.71
C LEU A 73 9.93 8.59 17.75
N ILE A 74 8.70 9.08 17.63
CA ILE A 74 8.08 9.99 18.58
C ILE A 74 6.69 9.44 18.91
N LYS A 75 6.38 9.29 20.18
CA LYS A 75 5.12 8.77 20.69
C LYS A 75 3.98 9.72 20.32
N ASN A 76 2.85 9.14 19.93
CA ASN A 76 1.65 9.81 19.41
C ASN A 76 1.83 10.51 18.06
N GLU A 77 3.00 10.42 17.43
CA GLU A 77 3.18 10.88 16.05
C GLU A 77 2.71 9.80 15.07
N THR A 78 2.25 10.26 13.90
CA THR A 78 1.75 9.39 12.84
C THR A 78 2.72 9.30 11.68
N TYR A 79 2.83 8.11 11.10
CA TYR A 79 3.73 7.83 9.99
C TYR A 79 3.05 6.96 8.94
N ILE A 80 3.43 7.17 7.68
CA ILE A 80 3.14 6.22 6.59
C ILE A 80 4.17 5.09 6.69
N GLY A 81 3.72 3.86 6.48
CA GLY A 81 4.56 2.67 6.40
C GLY A 81 3.98 1.63 5.49
N VAL A 82 4.64 0.47 5.41
CA VAL A 82 4.18 -0.67 4.63
C VAL A 82 4.08 -1.93 5.49
N ILE A 83 3.05 -2.74 5.27
CA ILE A 83 2.91 -4.04 5.97
C ILE A 83 4.07 -4.95 5.57
N ARG A 84 4.99 -5.23 6.47
CA ARG A 84 6.16 -6.07 6.22
C ARG A 84 5.88 -7.54 6.48
N GLN A 85 5.22 -7.82 7.60
CA GLN A 85 4.87 -9.18 8.03
C GLN A 85 3.51 -9.19 8.71
N ILE A 86 2.83 -10.32 8.60
CA ILE A 86 1.58 -10.60 9.29
C ILE A 86 1.82 -11.92 10.00
N HIS A 87 1.85 -11.88 11.33
CA HIS A 87 1.99 -13.05 12.19
C HIS A 87 0.63 -13.38 12.81
N GLN A 88 0.55 -14.50 13.52
CA GLN A 88 -0.70 -14.89 14.18
C GLN A 88 -1.21 -13.80 15.14
N ARG A 89 -0.33 -13.18 15.95
CA ARG A 89 -0.73 -12.25 17.04
C ARG A 89 -0.25 -10.81 16.85
N GLU A 90 0.37 -10.47 15.73
CA GLU A 90 0.85 -9.12 15.46
C GLU A 90 1.03 -8.88 13.97
N MET A 91 1.06 -7.61 13.59
CA MET A 91 1.53 -7.18 12.26
C MET A 91 2.81 -6.35 12.44
N VAL A 92 3.74 -6.46 11.50
CA VAL A 92 4.94 -5.63 11.48
C VAL A 92 4.80 -4.63 10.34
N VAL A 93 4.92 -3.34 10.64
CA VAL A 93 4.90 -2.24 9.68
C VAL A 93 6.30 -1.65 9.58
N ASP A 94 6.78 -1.45 8.36
CA ASP A 94 8.07 -0.81 8.10
C ASP A 94 7.87 0.66 7.73
N ILE A 95 8.38 1.55 8.58
CA ILE A 95 8.42 3.01 8.37
C ILE A 95 9.85 3.51 8.12
N GLY A 96 10.78 2.64 7.69
CA GLY A 96 12.23 2.83 7.84
C GLY A 96 12.75 2.31 9.20
N ASN A 97 11.84 1.94 10.08
CA ASN A 97 12.04 1.15 11.28
C ASN A 97 10.90 0.13 11.38
N LEU A 98 11.20 -1.07 11.87
CA LEU A 98 10.16 -2.10 12.08
C LEU A 98 9.36 -1.78 13.34
N ILE A 99 8.07 -1.53 13.16
CA ILE A 99 7.10 -1.25 14.21
C ILE A 99 6.14 -2.42 14.34
N THR A 100 5.97 -2.90 15.56
CA THR A 100 5.04 -3.98 15.87
C THR A 100 3.67 -3.43 16.23
N ILE A 101 2.63 -3.92 15.57
CA ILE A 101 1.23 -3.67 15.89
C ILE A 101 0.68 -4.92 16.60
N PRO A 102 0.75 -4.98 17.95
CA PRO A 102 0.33 -6.16 18.69
C PRO A 102 -1.19 -6.33 18.60
N GLN A 103 -1.68 -7.56 18.76
CA GLN A 103 -3.12 -7.89 18.70
C GLN A 103 -4.01 -6.95 19.54
N LYS A 104 -3.57 -6.57 20.74
CA LYS A 104 -4.30 -5.63 21.61
C LYS A 104 -4.57 -4.27 20.96
N ASN A 105 -3.69 -3.82 20.07
CA ASN A 105 -3.80 -2.55 19.34
C ASN A 105 -4.61 -2.70 18.03
N LEU A 106 -5.00 -3.92 17.66
CA LEU A 106 -5.85 -4.18 16.49
C LEU A 106 -7.35 -4.17 16.82
N ALA A 107 -7.73 -3.94 18.08
CA ALA A 107 -9.11 -3.97 18.54
C ALA A 107 -10.03 -2.97 17.79
N ILE A 108 -9.47 -1.89 17.23
CA ILE A 108 -10.20 -0.94 16.36
C ILE A 108 -10.75 -1.59 15.09
N LEU A 109 -10.21 -2.74 14.68
CA LEU A 109 -10.63 -3.57 13.54
C LEU A 109 -11.50 -4.77 13.98
N GLY A 110 -11.96 -4.76 15.22
CA GLY A 110 -12.78 -5.81 15.81
C GLY A 110 -11.96 -6.94 16.45
N SER A 111 -12.66 -8.01 16.81
CA SER A 111 -12.07 -9.17 17.50
C SER A 111 -11.36 -10.13 16.53
N GLY A 112 -10.40 -10.87 17.06
CA GLY A 112 -9.64 -11.90 16.35
C GLY A 112 -8.14 -11.81 16.60
N THR A 113 -7.42 -12.78 16.03
CA THR A 113 -5.95 -12.73 15.91
C THR A 113 -5.55 -11.73 14.82
N ALA A 114 -4.28 -11.32 14.77
CA ALA A 114 -3.82 -10.37 13.76
C ALA A 114 -4.00 -10.93 12.33
N GLU A 115 -3.69 -12.20 12.14
CA GLU A 115 -3.89 -12.92 10.87
C GLU A 115 -5.38 -12.99 10.45
N GLN A 116 -6.28 -13.24 11.40
CA GLN A 116 -7.73 -13.23 11.13
C GLN A 116 -8.23 -11.85 10.72
N ILE A 117 -7.73 -10.80 11.39
CA ILE A 117 -8.04 -9.40 11.04
C ILE A 117 -7.49 -9.08 9.65
N ALA A 118 -6.26 -9.48 9.33
CA ALA A 118 -5.69 -9.27 8.01
C ALA A 118 -6.54 -9.93 6.92
N THR A 119 -6.96 -11.18 7.12
CA THR A 119 -7.82 -11.90 6.18
C THR A 119 -9.17 -11.20 6.01
N ARG A 120 -9.79 -10.74 7.10
CA ARG A 120 -11.10 -10.05 7.07
C ARG A 120 -11.07 -8.77 6.22
N PHE A 121 -9.97 -8.02 6.28
CA PHE A 121 -9.81 -6.74 5.60
C PHE A 121 -8.91 -6.82 4.36
N GLY A 122 -8.60 -8.04 3.87
CA GLY A 122 -7.75 -8.23 2.70
C GLY A 122 -6.35 -7.61 2.82
N ILE A 123 -5.86 -7.43 4.05
CA ILE A 123 -4.53 -6.86 4.32
C ILE A 123 -3.48 -7.90 3.94
N ILE A 124 -2.60 -7.52 3.01
CA ILE A 124 -1.49 -8.33 2.52
C ILE A 124 -0.18 -7.60 2.73
N ARG A 125 0.95 -8.29 2.51
CA ARG A 125 2.27 -7.63 2.58
C ARG A 125 2.38 -6.51 1.56
N HIS A 126 3.25 -5.57 1.84
CA HIS A 126 3.56 -4.37 1.06
C HIS A 126 2.43 -3.33 0.98
N LEU A 127 1.25 -3.60 1.55
CA LEU A 127 0.17 -2.63 1.59
C LEU A 127 0.60 -1.37 2.39
N PRO A 128 0.51 -0.16 1.79
CA PRO A 128 0.78 1.07 2.52
C PRO A 128 -0.31 1.36 3.54
N VAL A 129 0.11 1.81 4.71
CA VAL A 129 -0.75 2.03 5.89
C VAL A 129 -0.28 3.25 6.67
N LYS A 130 -1.20 3.90 7.39
CA LYS A 130 -0.85 4.90 8.40
C LYS A 130 -0.91 4.31 9.81
N ILE A 131 0.14 4.54 10.58
CA ILE A 131 0.24 4.11 11.98
C ILE A 131 0.53 5.28 12.90
N GLU A 132 0.16 5.14 14.16
CA GLU A 132 0.57 6.01 15.26
C GLU A 132 1.50 5.24 16.21
N ILE A 133 2.58 5.88 16.67
CA ILE A 133 3.51 5.25 17.62
C ILE A 133 2.94 5.29 19.03
N THR A 134 2.74 4.13 19.64
CA THR A 134 2.23 4.01 21.01
C THR A 134 3.36 3.90 22.05
N ASP A 135 4.50 3.32 21.65
CA ASP A 135 5.70 3.18 22.48
C ASP A 135 6.96 3.19 21.61
N GLU A 136 7.77 4.24 21.74
CA GLU A 136 9.03 4.42 21.00
C GLU A 136 10.10 3.38 21.38
N LYS A 137 10.22 3.05 22.67
CA LYS A 137 11.26 2.16 23.19
C LYS A 137 10.97 0.71 22.80
N ALA A 138 9.71 0.30 22.94
CA ALA A 138 9.26 -1.01 22.52
C ALA A 138 9.00 -1.12 21.02
N ARG A 139 9.10 -0.01 20.26
CA ARG A 139 8.79 0.08 18.83
C ARG A 139 7.41 -0.48 18.50
N GLN A 140 6.41 -0.03 19.27
CA GLN A 140 5.01 -0.43 19.09
C GLN A 140 4.16 0.71 18.57
N GLY A 141 3.15 0.35 17.78
CA GLY A 141 2.17 1.29 17.26
C GLY A 141 0.76 0.71 17.18
N THR A 142 -0.14 1.53 16.65
CA THR A 142 -1.51 1.17 16.27
C THR A 142 -1.80 1.71 14.88
N PHE A 143 -2.74 1.13 14.14
CA PHE A 143 -3.28 1.80 12.96
C PHE A 143 -4.01 3.07 13.38
N THR A 144 -3.88 4.13 12.59
CA THR A 144 -4.61 5.38 12.85
C THR A 144 -6.11 5.16 12.68
N LYS A 145 -6.91 6.04 13.28
CA LYS A 145 -8.37 6.02 13.07
C LYS A 145 -8.73 6.18 11.58
N GLU A 146 -8.06 7.09 10.87
CA GLU A 146 -8.23 7.29 9.43
C GLU A 146 -8.00 5.97 8.66
N GLN A 147 -6.93 5.24 8.99
CA GLN A 147 -6.62 3.97 8.34
C GLN A 147 -7.69 2.90 8.63
N ALA A 148 -8.16 2.82 9.87
CA ALA A 148 -9.23 1.90 10.26
C ALA A 148 -10.55 2.24 9.55
N ASP A 149 -10.89 3.53 9.44
CA ASP A 149 -12.10 4.01 8.76
C ASP A 149 -12.08 3.63 7.27
N ILE A 150 -10.93 3.72 6.58
CA ILE A 150 -10.77 3.25 5.20
C ILE A 150 -11.16 1.77 5.08
N TRP A 151 -10.60 0.91 5.94
CA TRP A 151 -10.86 -0.53 5.90
C TRP A 151 -12.31 -0.88 6.27
N TRP A 152 -12.90 -0.20 7.25
CA TRP A 152 -14.31 -0.36 7.59
C TRP A 152 -15.23 0.11 6.47
N ASN A 153 -14.90 1.21 5.77
CA ASN A 153 -15.67 1.68 4.63
C ASN A 153 -15.62 0.69 3.47
N TRP A 154 -14.47 0.06 3.21
CA TRP A 154 -14.39 -1.03 2.24
C TRP A 154 -15.25 -2.22 2.64
N LYS A 155 -15.23 -2.62 3.92
CA LYS A 155 -16.01 -3.75 4.43
C LYS A 155 -17.53 -3.51 4.42
N LYS A 156 -17.97 -2.27 4.63
CA LYS A 156 -19.38 -1.84 4.61
C LYS A 156 -19.92 -1.55 3.20
N SER A 157 -19.05 -1.53 2.19
CA SER A 157 -19.46 -1.37 0.80
C SER A 157 -20.35 -2.55 0.37
N GLU A 158 -21.11 -2.39 -0.73
CA GLU A 158 -21.85 -3.50 -1.34
C GLU A 158 -20.98 -4.35 -2.28
N GLN A 159 -19.82 -3.81 -2.68
CA GLN A 159 -18.93 -4.39 -3.67
C GLN A 159 -17.73 -5.08 -3.03
N ASP A 160 -17.51 -6.34 -3.39
CA ASP A 160 -16.28 -7.06 -3.07
C ASP A 160 -15.06 -6.34 -3.64
N ARG A 161 -13.95 -6.38 -2.91
CA ARG A 161 -12.67 -5.78 -3.33
C ARG A 161 -11.56 -6.82 -3.31
N VAL A 162 -10.68 -6.76 -4.31
CA VAL A 162 -9.49 -7.61 -4.38
C VAL A 162 -8.26 -6.73 -4.38
N ILE A 163 -7.38 -6.91 -3.40
CA ILE A 163 -6.11 -6.22 -3.30
C ILE A 163 -5.04 -7.13 -3.89
N ALA A 164 -4.21 -6.59 -4.78
CA ALA A 164 -3.09 -7.29 -5.39
C ALA A 164 -1.80 -6.51 -5.19
N ASN A 165 -0.72 -7.20 -4.85
CA ASN A 165 0.62 -6.61 -4.77
C ASN A 165 1.54 -7.17 -5.87
N SER A 166 2.77 -6.64 -5.96
CA SER A 166 3.81 -7.08 -6.92
C SER A 166 3.36 -7.09 -8.39
N VAL A 167 2.42 -6.22 -8.77
CA VAL A 167 1.85 -6.19 -10.11
C VAL A 167 1.61 -4.75 -10.55
N THR A 168 1.93 -4.44 -11.80
CA THR A 168 1.56 -3.15 -12.39
C THR A 168 0.07 -3.11 -12.74
N ARG A 169 -0.51 -1.92 -12.83
CA ARG A 169 -1.91 -1.74 -13.28
C ARG A 169 -2.17 -2.38 -14.65
N SER A 170 -1.22 -2.31 -15.58
CA SER A 170 -1.34 -2.88 -16.92
C SER A 170 -1.32 -4.40 -16.89
N GLU A 171 -0.43 -5.01 -16.11
CA GLU A 171 -0.39 -6.46 -15.90
C GLU A 171 -1.68 -6.96 -15.24
N LEU A 172 -2.20 -6.25 -14.25
CA LEU A 172 -3.44 -6.62 -13.58
C LEU A 172 -4.63 -6.54 -14.55
N LYS A 173 -4.72 -5.47 -15.35
CA LYS A 173 -5.72 -5.36 -16.44
C LYS A 173 -5.58 -6.50 -17.45
N ALA A 174 -4.35 -6.87 -17.83
CA ALA A 174 -4.11 -7.97 -18.75
C ALA A 174 -4.56 -9.32 -18.16
N ALA A 175 -4.32 -9.56 -16.87
CA ALA A 175 -4.78 -10.75 -16.16
C ALA A 175 -6.31 -10.85 -16.12
N ILE A 176 -6.99 -9.74 -15.79
CA ILE A 176 -8.46 -9.64 -15.79
C ILE A 176 -9.02 -9.88 -17.21
N LYS A 177 -8.41 -9.29 -18.24
CA LYS A 177 -8.83 -9.49 -19.63
C LYS A 177 -8.65 -10.94 -20.08
N LYS A 178 -7.49 -11.54 -19.78
CA LYS A 178 -7.16 -12.92 -20.15
C LYS A 178 -8.08 -13.96 -19.50
N THR A 179 -8.62 -13.63 -18.33
CA THR A 179 -9.55 -14.50 -17.59
C THR A 179 -11.02 -14.25 -17.94
N GLY A 180 -11.33 -13.28 -18.81
CA GLY A 180 -12.69 -12.99 -19.24
C GLY A 180 -13.48 -12.09 -18.29
N HIS A 181 -12.87 -11.61 -17.20
CA HIS A 181 -13.57 -10.88 -16.14
C HIS A 181 -13.62 -9.36 -16.33
N SER A 182 -13.33 -8.84 -17.54
CA SER A 182 -13.32 -7.38 -17.76
C SER A 182 -14.67 -6.70 -17.47
N ARG A 183 -15.79 -7.40 -17.67
CA ARG A 183 -17.12 -6.87 -17.37
C ARG A 183 -17.44 -6.90 -15.89
N ASP A 184 -16.78 -7.76 -15.12
CA ASP A 184 -17.04 -7.99 -13.70
C ASP A 184 -16.34 -6.96 -12.81
N ILE A 185 -15.46 -6.12 -13.38
CA ILE A 185 -14.68 -5.12 -12.67
C ILE A 185 -15.25 -3.73 -12.90
N TYR A 186 -15.50 -3.01 -11.81
CA TYR A 186 -15.90 -1.60 -11.82
C TYR A 186 -14.68 -0.70 -12.08
N GLY A 187 -13.60 -0.91 -11.34
CA GLY A 187 -12.41 -0.09 -11.42
C GLY A 187 -11.17 -0.74 -10.81
N ILE A 188 -10.02 -0.15 -11.12
CA ILE A 188 -8.73 -0.50 -10.51
C ILE A 188 -8.10 0.79 -10.01
N GLU A 189 -7.94 0.87 -8.70
CA GLU A 189 -7.30 1.95 -7.96
C GLU A 189 -5.87 1.53 -7.58
N ARG A 190 -4.96 2.50 -7.50
CA ARG A 190 -3.61 2.29 -7.02
C ARG A 190 -3.57 2.60 -5.53
N LEU A 191 -3.13 1.65 -4.71
CA LEU A 191 -2.94 1.83 -3.27
C LEU A 191 -1.49 2.22 -2.93
N GLY A 192 -0.53 1.62 -3.62
CA GLY A 192 0.91 1.84 -3.44
C GLY A 192 1.66 1.81 -4.78
N LEU A 193 2.96 1.53 -4.77
CA LEU A 193 3.74 1.50 -6.01
C LEU A 193 3.29 0.35 -6.93
N MET A 194 3.20 -0.85 -6.35
CA MET A 194 2.83 -2.10 -7.02
C MET A 194 1.57 -2.73 -6.43
N GLU A 195 0.93 -2.02 -5.50
CA GLU A 195 -0.29 -2.41 -4.80
C GLU A 195 -1.50 -1.75 -5.47
N HIS A 196 -2.48 -2.56 -5.83
CA HIS A 196 -3.68 -2.14 -6.51
C HIS A 196 -4.91 -2.75 -5.86
N MET A 197 -6.02 -2.02 -5.91
CA MET A 197 -7.32 -2.50 -5.49
C MET A 197 -8.25 -2.58 -6.70
N ILE A 198 -8.81 -3.78 -6.90
CA ILE A 198 -9.88 -4.03 -7.83
C ILE A 198 -11.19 -3.85 -7.06
N THR A 199 -12.08 -3.01 -7.58
CA THR A 199 -13.48 -2.97 -7.12
C THR A 199 -14.31 -3.82 -8.06
N CYS A 200 -14.94 -4.86 -7.53
CA CYS A 200 -15.83 -5.73 -8.29
C CYS A 200 -17.16 -5.00 -8.56
N ARG A 201 -17.84 -5.33 -9.66
CA ARG A 201 -19.22 -4.90 -9.87
C ARG A 201 -20.17 -5.61 -8.92
N GLU A 202 -21.39 -5.10 -8.85
CA GLU A 202 -22.50 -5.75 -8.15
C GLU A 202 -22.62 -7.22 -8.58
N ASN A 203 -22.86 -8.09 -7.60
CA ASN A 203 -23.00 -9.55 -7.77
C ASN A 203 -21.76 -10.32 -8.24
N THR A 204 -20.65 -9.66 -8.56
CA THR A 204 -19.37 -10.34 -8.80
C THR A 204 -18.82 -10.91 -7.50
N ASP A 205 -18.42 -12.18 -7.52
CA ASP A 205 -17.77 -12.86 -6.39
C ASP A 205 -16.27 -12.55 -6.36
N GLY A 206 -15.82 -11.80 -5.34
CA GLY A 206 -14.42 -11.44 -5.15
C GLY A 206 -13.48 -12.64 -5.02
N PRO A 207 -13.79 -13.67 -4.21
CA PRO A 207 -13.02 -14.92 -4.16
C PRO A 207 -12.86 -15.59 -5.53
N GLY A 208 -13.90 -15.62 -6.35
CA GLY A 208 -13.85 -16.08 -7.73
C GLY A 208 -12.85 -15.30 -8.59
N ILE A 209 -12.83 -13.96 -8.46
CA ILE A 209 -11.83 -13.11 -9.12
C ILE A 209 -10.42 -13.46 -8.66
N VAL A 210 -10.19 -13.63 -7.34
CA VAL A 210 -8.89 -14.06 -6.79
C VAL A 210 -8.43 -15.37 -7.41
N ALA A 211 -9.32 -16.38 -7.44
CA ALA A 211 -9.00 -17.69 -8.02
C ALA A 211 -8.67 -17.60 -9.52
N ALA A 212 -9.41 -16.78 -10.26
CA ALA A 212 -9.22 -16.62 -11.70
C ALA A 212 -7.88 -15.95 -12.06
N ILE A 213 -7.55 -14.83 -11.39
CA ILE A 213 -6.35 -14.04 -11.71
C ILE A 213 -5.10 -14.52 -10.99
N GLY A 214 -5.22 -15.27 -9.88
CA GLY A 214 -4.11 -15.70 -9.04
C GLY A 214 -3.01 -16.46 -9.79
N ARG A 215 -3.36 -17.25 -10.81
CA ARG A 215 -2.37 -17.95 -11.65
C ARG A 215 -1.55 -17.02 -12.56
N LEU A 216 -1.95 -15.76 -12.71
CA LEU A 216 -1.32 -14.78 -13.59
C LEU A 216 -0.61 -13.66 -12.81
N VAL A 217 -0.94 -13.47 -11.54
CA VAL A 217 -0.34 -12.47 -10.66
C VAL A 217 0.74 -13.15 -9.82
N LYS A 218 1.95 -12.59 -9.80
CA LYS A 218 3.09 -13.17 -9.05
C LYS A 218 3.12 -12.78 -7.57
N GLY A 219 2.29 -11.81 -7.17
CA GLY A 219 2.16 -11.33 -5.80
C GLY A 219 1.06 -12.00 -5.00
N GLU A 220 0.81 -11.45 -3.83
CA GLU A 220 -0.29 -11.85 -2.94
C GLU A 220 -1.60 -11.21 -3.38
N LEU A 221 -2.70 -11.93 -3.10
CA LEU A 221 -4.05 -11.45 -3.31
C LEU A 221 -4.81 -11.48 -1.97
N GLY A 222 -5.32 -10.33 -1.57
CA GLY A 222 -6.27 -10.18 -0.47
C GLY A 222 -7.68 -9.95 -1.02
N VAL A 223 -8.69 -10.42 -0.31
CA VAL A 223 -10.09 -10.17 -0.67
C VAL A 223 -10.85 -9.62 0.51
N ILE A 224 -11.62 -8.57 0.27
CA ILE A 224 -12.59 -8.02 1.20
C ILE A 224 -13.95 -8.41 0.67
N ARG A 225 -14.58 -9.34 1.37
CA ARG A 225 -15.94 -9.77 1.08
C ARG A 225 -16.93 -8.87 1.79
N THR A 226 -17.93 -8.39 1.10
CA THR A 226 -19.03 -7.66 1.71
C THR A 226 -20.03 -8.68 2.26
N GLU A 227 -20.61 -8.40 3.42
CA GLU A 227 -21.70 -9.24 3.93
C GLU A 227 -22.95 -8.87 3.13
N LYS A 228 -23.42 -9.82 2.32
CA LYS A 228 -24.70 -9.72 1.61
C LYS A 228 -25.84 -10.13 2.52
#